data_AF-A0AAX4KZ12-F1
#
_entry.id   AF-A0AAX4KZ12-F1
#
_cell.length_a   1.000
_cell.length_b   1.000
_cell.length_c   1.000
_cell.angle_alpha   90.00
_cell.angle_beta   90.00
_cell.angle_gamma   90.00
#
_symmetry.space_group_name_H-M   'P 1'
#
loop_
_entity.id
_entity.type
_entity.pdbx_description
1 polymer ?
#
loop_
_entity_poly.entity_id
_entity_poly.type
_entity_poly.pdbx_seq_one_letter_code
_entity_poly.pdbx_strand_id
1 'polypeptide(L)' 'MASEAQKFYAIAKAYGFEIETKLHDHISAAVDEAIDRIKATLQKEGLSGKKINAMIEVFAKDERASNLIESIKTRITT' A
#
# COMPACT_ATOMS: atom_id res chain seq x y z
N MET A 1 -11.03 -9.91 -27.64
CA MET A 1 -10.95 -8.76 -26.72
C MET A 1 -10.01 -9.18 -25.61
N ALA A 2 -8.78 -8.66 -25.59
CA ALA A 2 -7.90 -8.89 -24.46
C ALA A 2 -8.50 -8.12 -23.29
N SER A 3 -9.09 -8.82 -22.32
CA SER A 3 -9.41 -8.21 -21.03
C SER A 3 -8.09 -7.68 -20.48
N GLU A 4 -7.91 -6.35 -20.45
CA GLU A 4 -6.78 -5.78 -19.72
C GLU A 4 -6.80 -6.39 -18.32
N ALA A 5 -5.71 -7.07 -17.96
CA ALA A 5 -5.63 -7.73 -16.67
C ALA A 5 -5.80 -6.67 -15.58
N GLN A 6 -6.77 -6.89 -14.69
CA GLN A 6 -7.05 -6.00 -13.57
C GLN A 6 -5.75 -5.70 -12.82
N LYS A 7 -5.46 -4.41 -12.64
CA LYS A 7 -4.26 -3.95 -11.94
C LYS A 7 -4.62 -3.60 -10.50
N PHE A 8 -3.63 -3.68 -9.62
CA PHE A 8 -3.79 -3.40 -8.20
C PHE A 8 -2.78 -2.36 -7.75
N TYR A 9 -3.20 -1.46 -6.89
CA TYR A 9 -2.30 -0.58 -6.15
C TYR A 9 -2.75 -0.52 -4.70
N ALA A 10 -1.88 -0.04 -3.83
CA ALA A 10 -2.17 0.09 -2.42
C ALA A 10 -1.81 1.48 -1.91
N ILE A 11 -2.49 1.90 -0.86
CA ILE A 11 -2.22 3.13 -0.12
C ILE A 11 -1.88 2.74 1.31
N ALA A 12 -0.62 2.96 1.72
CA ALA A 12 -0.19 2.80 3.10
C ALA A 12 -0.37 4.11 3.88
N LYS A 13 -1.05 4.02 5.02
CA LYS A 13 -1.34 5.14 5.93
C LYS A 13 -0.77 4.86 7.33
N ALA A 14 0.12 5.72 7.81
CA ALA A 14 0.67 5.65 9.16
C ALA A 14 1.21 7.01 9.61
N TYR A 15 0.98 7.41 10.87
CA TYR A 15 1.53 8.66 11.45
C TYR A 15 1.26 9.93 10.60
N GLY A 16 0.14 9.98 9.88
CA GLY A 16 -0.20 11.10 9.00
C GLY A 16 0.46 11.05 7.61
N PHE A 17 1.31 10.06 7.35
CA PHE A 17 1.83 9.78 6.01
C PHE A 17 0.85 8.91 5.23
N GLU A 18 0.70 9.22 3.95
CA GLU A 18 -0.10 8.47 2.99
C GLU A 18 0.76 8.23 1.74
N ILE A 19 0.96 6.95 1.38
CA ILE A 19 1.85 6.56 0.29
C ILE A 19 1.14 5.59 -0.64
N GLU A 20 0.92 6.05 -1.87
CA GLU A 20 0.37 5.25 -2.97
C GLU A 20 1.49 4.48 -3.70
N THR A 21 1.26 3.19 -3.96
CA THR A 21 2.17 2.33 -4.75
C THR A 21 1.95 2.48 -6.24
N LYS A 22 2.84 1.85 -7.03
CA LYS A 22 2.59 1.65 -8.45
C LYS A 22 1.45 0.64 -8.68
N LEU A 23 1.08 0.49 -9.95
CA LEU A 23 0.17 -0.55 -10.40
C LEU A 23 0.93 -1.87 -10.56
N HIS A 24 0.35 -2.94 -10.02
CA HIS A 24 0.88 -4.29 -10.03
C HIS A 24 -0.16 -5.28 -10.58
N ASP A 25 0.32 -6.43 -11.05
CA ASP A 25 -0.55 -7.55 -11.46
C ASP A 25 -1.13 -8.32 -10.28
N HIS A 26 -0.54 -8.18 -9.10
CA HIS A 26 -0.90 -8.95 -7.90
C HIS A 26 -1.06 -8.04 -6.69
N ILE A 27 -2.08 -8.31 -5.88
CA ILE A 27 -2.34 -7.64 -4.61
C ILE A 27 -1.14 -7.70 -3.67
N SER A 28 -0.49 -8.88 -3.56
CA SER A 28 0.67 -9.05 -2.68
C SER A 28 1.81 -8.09 -3.04
N ALA A 29 2.09 -7.89 -4.33
CA ALA A 29 3.12 -6.97 -4.78
C ALA A 29 2.80 -5.51 -4.43
N ALA A 30 1.53 -5.11 -4.54
CA ALA A 30 1.09 -3.79 -4.11
C ALA A 30 1.21 -3.62 -2.59
N VAL A 31 0.83 -4.63 -1.80
CA VAL A 31 0.95 -4.60 -0.34
C VAL A 31 2.41 -4.55 0.10
N ASP A 32 3.28 -5.36 -0.50
CA ASP A 32 4.71 -5.40 -0.19
C ASP A 32 5.38 -4.04 -0.47
N GLU A 33 5.12 -3.45 -1.66
CA GLU A 33 5.63 -2.10 -1.98
C GLU A 33 5.11 -1.06 -0.98
N ALA A 34 3.84 -1.14 -0.58
CA ALA A 34 3.24 -0.21 0.36
C ALA A 34 3.91 -0.27 1.73
N ILE A 35 4.17 -1.48 2.24
CA ILE A 35 4.88 -1.73 3.51
C ILE A 35 6.30 -1.18 3.43
N ASP A 36 7.05 -1.51 2.38
CA ASP A 36 8.44 -1.11 2.25
C ASP A 36 8.59 0.40 2.17
N ARG A 37 7.71 1.07 1.39
CA ARG A 37 7.76 2.51 1.23
C ARG A 37 7.35 3.26 2.49
N ILE A 38 6.29 2.85 3.18
CA ILE A 38 5.91 3.51 4.45
C ILE A 38 6.95 3.26 5.53
N LYS A 39 7.54 2.07 5.58
CA LYS A 39 8.65 1.76 6.49
C LYS A 39 9.84 2.69 6.24
N ALA A 40 10.27 2.82 4.99
CA ALA A 40 11.38 3.70 4.62
C ALA A 40 11.10 5.17 4.94
N THR A 41 9.87 5.64 4.72
CA THR A 41 9.45 7.00 5.10
C THR A 41 9.51 7.20 6.61
N LEU A 42 8.92 6.31 7.39
CA LEU A 42 8.92 6.44 8.86
C LEU A 42 10.35 6.38 9.43
N GLN A 43 11.24 5.55 8.87
CA GLN A 43 12.66 5.53 9.25
C GLN A 43 13.35 6.88 8.99
N LYS A 44 13.10 7.52 7.84
CA LYS A 44 13.65 8.84 7.50
C LYS A 44 13.17 9.94 8.45
N GLU A 45 11.95 9.80 8.95
CA GLU A 45 11.33 10.72 9.92
C GLU A 45 11.76 10.45 11.38
N GLY A 46 12.80 9.63 11.58
CA GLY A 46 13.37 9.37 12.91
C GLY A 46 12.56 8.40 13.76
N LEU A 47 11.64 7.64 13.16
CA LEU A 47 10.81 6.66 13.89
C LEU A 47 11.43 5.25 13.92
N SER A 48 12.67 5.08 13.48
CA SER A 48 13.39 3.80 13.47
C SER A 48 13.33 3.05 14.81
N GLY A 49 13.19 1.72 14.75
CA GLY A 49 13.04 0.83 15.90
C GLY A 49 11.66 0.82 16.56
N LYS A 50 10.71 1.62 16.08
CA LYS A 50 9.35 1.66 16.64
C LYS A 50 8.41 0.66 15.97
N LYS A 51 7.43 0.20 16.76
CA LYS A 51 6.29 -0.56 16.26
C LYS A 51 5.14 0.39 16.01
N ILE A 52 4.76 0.52 14.75
CA ILE A 52 3.82 1.51 14.28
C ILE A 52 2.61 0.81 13.69
N ASN A 53 1.42 1.20 14.13
CA ASN A 53 0.20 0.73 13.48
C ASN A 53 0.06 1.43 12.12
N ALA A 54 -0.23 0.66 11.08
CA ALA A 54 -0.46 1.15 9.73
C ALA A 54 -1.76 0.56 9.18
N MET A 55 -2.41 1.31 8.31
CA MET A 55 -3.50 0.83 7.47
C MET A 55 -2.99 0.71 6.04
N ILE A 56 -3.26 -0.41 5.38
CA ILE A 56 -3.01 -0.58 3.95
C ILE A 56 -4.35 -0.79 3.27
N GLU A 57 -4.71 0.12 2.38
CA GLU A 57 -5.90 0.05 1.56
C GLU A 57 -5.51 -0.40 0.17
N VAL A 58 -6.02 -1.54 -0.29
CA VAL A 58 -5.72 -2.10 -1.62
C VAL A 58 -6.88 -1.80 -2.55
N PHE A 59 -6.55 -1.31 -3.73
CA PHE A 59 -7.50 -0.93 -4.77
C PHE A 59 -7.28 -1.77 -6.02
N ALA A 60 -8.38 -2.26 -6.58
CA ALA A 60 -8.41 -2.77 -7.94
C ALA A 60 -8.70 -1.60 -8.88
N LYS A 61 -7.85 -1.44 -9.91
CA LYS A 61 -8.00 -0.46 -10.97
C LYS A 61 -8.39 -1.15 -12.25
N ASP A 62 -9.51 -0.71 -12.81
CA ASP A 62 -9.93 -1.01 -14.18
C ASP A 62 -9.95 0.30 -15.01
N GLU A 63 -10.32 0.21 -16.29
CA GLU A 63 -10.36 1.37 -17.20
C GLU A 63 -11.33 2.49 -16.74
N ARG A 64 -12.27 2.19 -15.84
CA ARG A 64 -13.40 3.06 -15.50
C ARG A 64 -13.38 3.54 -14.05
N ALA A 65 -12.79 2.78 -13.14
CA ALA A 65 -12.83 3.05 -11.72
C ALA A 65 -11.65 2.43 -10.95
N SER A 66 -11.38 3.00 -9.78
CA SER A 66 -10.60 2.39 -8.71
C SER A 66 -11.54 2.00 -7.59
N ASN A 67 -11.60 0.71 -7.26
CA ASN A 67 -12.44 0.20 -6.19
C ASN A 67 -11.57 -0.31 -5.05
N LEU A 68 -11.87 0.13 -3.81
CA LEU A 68 -11.26 -0.45 -2.62
C LEU A 68 -11.72 -1.90 -2.49
N ILE A 69 -10.78 -2.84 -2.50
CA ILE A 69 -11.07 -4.27 -2.41
C ILE A 69 -10.68 -4.86 -1.06
N GLU A 70 -9.70 -4.26 -0.38
CA GLU A 70 -9.21 -4.77 0.91
C GLU A 70 -8.67 -3.65 1.79
N SER A 71 -8.80 -3.80 3.11
CA SER A 71 -8.21 -2.91 4.11
C SER A 71 -7.52 -3.73 5.19
N ILE A 72 -6.20 -3.62 5.25
CA ILE A 72 -5.33 -4.42 6.12
C ILE A 72 -4.84 -3.52 7.26
N LYS A 73 -5.26 -3.84 8.48
CA LYS A 73 -4.66 -3.25 9.69
C LYS A 73 -3.43 -4.07 10.05
N THR A 74 -2.26 -3.44 10.01
CA THR A 74 -0.99 -4.10 10.28
C THR A 74 -0.12 -3.29 11.25
N ARG A 75 0.94 -3.93 11.76
CA ARG A 75 1.93 -3.29 12.61
C ARG A 75 3.30 -3.42 11.96
N ILE A 76 3.85 -2.29 11.55
CA ILE A 76 5.14 -2.19 10.88
C ILE A 76 6.21 -1.94 11.93
N THR A 77 7.27 -2.74 11.87
CA THR A 77 8.50 -2.46 12.62
C THR A 77 9.43 -1.71 11.68
N THR A 78 9.63 -0.43 11.97
CA THR A 78 10.55 0.46 11.26
C THR A 78 11.96 0.16 11.63
#